data_AF-A0A1E4LE39-F1
#
_entry.id   AF-A0A1E4LE39-F1
#
_cell.length_a   1.000
_cell.length_b   1.000
_cell.length_c   1.000
_cell.angle_alpha   90.00
_cell.angle_beta   90.00
_cell.angle_gamma   90.00
#
_symmetry.space_group_name_H-M   'P 1'
#
loop_
_entity.id
_entity.type
_entity.pdbx_description
1 polymer ?
#
loop_
_entity_poly.entity_id
_entity_poly.type
_entity_poly.pdbx_seq_one_letter_code
_entity_poly.pdbx_strand_id
1 'polypeptide(L)' 'MDRGDRYSALPRSVDNRISSIRNQCGLEVTVCRDPGYRNCRVYTTSASSLGSFNDAISSIRVR' A
#
# COMPACT_ATOMS: atom_id res chain seq x y z
N MET A 1 5.72 1.87 -8.81
CA MET A 1 4.82 0.75 -8.45
C MET A 1 4.33 0.23 -9.76
N ASP A 2 4.83 -0.92 -10.14
CA ASP A 2 4.51 -1.55 -11.41
C ASP A 2 3.53 -2.70 -11.18
N ARG A 3 2.77 -3.05 -12.22
CA ARG A 3 1.86 -4.19 -12.16
C ARG A 3 2.64 -5.44 -11.77
N GLY A 4 2.15 -6.16 -10.76
CA GLY A 4 2.78 -7.39 -10.29
C GLY A 4 3.70 -7.21 -9.09
N ASP A 5 4.02 -5.97 -8.69
CA ASP A 5 4.80 -5.68 -7.49
C ASP A 5 4.16 -6.29 -6.23
N ARG A 6 5.01 -6.90 -5.38
CA ARG A 6 4.58 -7.55 -4.13
C ARG A 6 5.61 -7.33 -3.04
N TYR A 7 5.15 -6.76 -1.93
CA TYR A 7 5.93 -6.61 -0.71
C TYR A 7 5.14 -7.26 0.43
N SER A 8 5.51 -8.47 0.80
CA SER A 8 4.89 -9.18 1.94
C SER A 8 5.28 -8.58 3.28
N ALA A 9 6.40 -7.86 3.34
CA ALA A 9 6.81 -7.03 4.45
C ALA A 9 7.58 -5.83 3.88
N LEU A 10 7.23 -4.62 4.32
CA LEU A 10 7.94 -3.42 3.91
C LEU A 10 9.30 -3.32 4.61
N PRO A 11 10.33 -2.75 3.94
CA PRO A 11 11.58 -2.42 4.60
C PRO A 11 11.36 -1.46 5.77
N ARG A 12 12.13 -1.61 6.85
CA ARG A 12 12.04 -0.74 8.05
C ARG A 12 12.15 0.76 7.76
N SER A 13 12.78 1.15 6.65
CA SER A 13 12.91 2.55 6.23
C SER A 13 11.60 3.18 5.80
N VAL A 14 10.60 2.38 5.40
CA VAL A 14 9.31 2.83 4.83
C VAL A 14 8.09 2.17 5.49
N ASP A 15 8.29 1.10 6.24
CA ASP A 15 7.27 0.48 7.09
C ASP A 15 6.65 1.52 8.04
N ASN A 16 5.32 1.53 8.14
CA ASN A 16 4.59 2.49 8.98
C ASN A 16 4.91 3.97 8.69
N ARG A 17 5.21 4.31 7.43
CA ARG A 17 5.50 5.70 6.99
C ARG A 17 4.74 6.15 5.75
N ILE A 18 3.90 5.27 5.21
CA ILE A 18 3.16 5.53 3.97
C ILE A 18 1.82 6.17 4.33
N SER A 19 1.62 7.39 3.84
CA SER A 19 0.40 8.19 4.06
C SER A 19 -0.32 8.57 2.78
N SER A 20 0.26 8.29 1.61
CA SER A 20 -0.34 8.57 0.30
C SER A 20 0.10 7.55 -0.75
N ILE A 21 -0.70 7.41 -1.81
CA ILE A 21 -0.43 6.53 -2.94
C ILE A 21 -0.64 7.33 -4.22
N ARG A 22 0.37 7.27 -5.11
CA ARG A 22 0.25 7.75 -6.48
C ARG A 22 0.03 6.56 -7.40
N ASN A 23 -1.12 6.53 -8.07
CA ASN A 23 -1.52 5.46 -8.97
C ASN A 23 -2.00 6.07 -10.30
N GLN A 24 -1.04 6.38 -11.18
CA GLN A 24 -1.31 7.02 -12.47
C GLN A 24 -1.83 6.03 -13.52
N CYS A 25 -1.50 4.75 -13.35
CA CYS A 25 -1.86 3.69 -14.29
C CYS A 25 -3.22 3.01 -13.97
N GLY A 26 -3.92 3.47 -12.92
CA GLY A 26 -5.22 2.91 -12.52
C GLY A 26 -5.16 1.45 -12.07
N LEU A 27 -4.04 1.03 -11.48
CA LEU A 27 -3.81 -0.34 -11.01
C LEU A 27 -4.61 -0.64 -9.74
N GLU A 28 -4.83 -1.91 -9.44
CA GLU A 28 -5.38 -2.31 -8.14
C GLU A 28 -4.23 -2.37 -7.13
N VAL A 29 -4.12 -1.34 -6.28
CA VAL A 29 -3.13 -1.27 -5.21
C VAL A 29 -3.77 -1.69 -3.89
N THR A 30 -3.40 -2.87 -3.41
CA THR A 30 -3.81 -3.36 -2.09
C THR A 30 -2.73 -3.02 -1.07
N VAL A 31 -3.07 -2.25 -0.05
CA VAL A 31 -2.20 -1.93 1.09
C VAL A 31 -2.77 -2.55 2.36
N CYS A 32 -1.91 -3.03 3.23
CA CYS A 32 -2.28 -3.86 4.37
C CYS A 32 -1.51 -3.42 5.60
N ARG A 33 -2.18 -3.40 6.75
CA ARG A 33 -1.55 -2.91 7.99
C ARG A 33 -0.55 -3.88 8.59
N ASP A 34 -0.74 -5.17 8.33
CA ASP A 34 0.15 -6.20 8.82
C ASP A 34 0.98 -6.80 7.69
N PRO A 35 2.14 -7.40 8.02
CA PRO A 35 2.86 -8.26 7.10
C PRO A 35 2.01 -9.43 6.61
N GLY A 36 2.32 -9.94 5.43
CA GLY A 36 1.65 -11.10 4.83
C GLY A 36 0.25 -10.80 4.31
N TYR A 37 -0.05 -9.55 3.96
CA TYR A 37 -1.30 -9.12 3.34
C TYR A 37 -2.54 -9.32 4.22
N ARG A 38 -2.50 -8.85 5.48
CA ARG A 38 -3.64 -8.86 6.40
C ARG A 38 -4.10 -7.44 6.75
N ASN A 39 -5.39 -7.31 7.08
CA ASN A 39 -6.03 -6.03 7.39
C ASN A 39 -5.83 -4.98 6.28
N CYS A 40 -6.43 -5.26 5.13
CA CYS A 40 -6.13 -4.59 3.87
C CYS A 40 -7.20 -3.62 3.39
N ARG A 41 -6.78 -2.70 2.53
CA ARG A 41 -7.63 -1.79 1.77
C ARG A 41 -7.11 -1.68 0.33
N VAL A 42 -8.05 -1.59 -0.60
CA VAL A 42 -7.75 -1.47 -2.04
C VAL A 42 -7.93 -0.03 -2.49
N TYR A 43 -6.99 0.44 -3.32
CA TYR A 43 -7.00 1.74 -3.98
C TYR A 43 -6.83 1.54 -5.49
N THR A 44 -7.83 1.94 -6.26
CA THR A 44 -7.81 1.91 -7.74
C THR A 44 -7.47 3.28 -8.35
N THR A 45 -7.39 4.31 -7.51
CA THR A 45 -7.03 5.68 -7.88
C THR A 45 -5.94 6.20 -6.96
N SER A 46 -5.37 7.37 -7.31
CA SER A 46 -4.44 8.06 -6.42
C SER A 46 -5.16 8.55 -5.15
N ALA A 47 -4.47 8.49 -4.02
CA ALA A 47 -4.97 8.94 -2.73
C ALA A 47 -3.94 9.85 -2.07
N SER A 48 -4.30 11.10 -1.82
CA SER A 48 -3.46 12.07 -1.09
C SER A 48 -3.37 11.79 0.41
N SER A 49 -4.31 11.00 0.95
CA SER A 49 -4.33 10.49 2.32
C SER A 49 -4.94 9.09 2.35
N LEU A 50 -4.37 8.18 3.13
CA LEU A 50 -4.93 6.84 3.38
C LEU A 50 -5.88 6.83 4.58
N GLY A 51 -6.06 7.96 5.27
CA GLY A 51 -6.93 8.09 6.44
C GLY A 51 -6.43 7.21 7.58
N SER A 52 -7.26 6.29 8.06
CA SER A 52 -6.90 5.38 9.16
C SER A 52 -5.75 4.42 8.82
N PHE A 53 -5.34 4.33 7.55
CA PHE A 53 -4.21 3.54 7.09
C PHE A 53 -2.90 4.36 6.98
N ASN A 54 -2.93 5.66 7.26
CA ASN A 54 -1.71 6.47 7.30
C ASN A 54 -0.72 5.90 8.30
N ASP A 55 0.54 5.80 7.89
CA ASP A 55 1.66 5.42 8.75
C ASP A 55 1.45 4.07 9.46
N ALA A 56 0.63 3.21 8.85
CA ALA A 56 0.26 1.91 9.39
C ALA A 56 0.45 0.78 8.38
N ILE A 57 1.01 1.06 7.20
CA ILE A 57 1.17 0.07 6.13
C ILE A 57 2.43 -0.77 6.37
N SER A 58 2.26 -2.09 6.29
CA SER A 58 3.35 -3.07 6.42
C SER A 58 3.46 -4.03 5.24
N SER A 59 2.45 -4.14 4.37
CA SER A 59 2.55 -4.93 3.13
C SER A 59 1.72 -4.34 1.98
N ILE A 60 2.17 -4.56 0.74
CA ILE A 60 1.59 -3.97 -0.48
C ILE A 60 1.58 -4.99 -1.61
N ARG A 61 0.50 -5.02 -2.41
CA ARG A 61 0.42 -5.78 -3.65
C ARG A 61 -0.24 -4.95 -4.75
N VAL A 62 0.30 -5.01 -5.96
CA VAL A 62 -0.20 -4.29 -7.14
C VAL A 62 -0.65 -5.28 -8.22
N ARG A 63 -1.82 -5.04 -8.83
CA ARG A 63 -2.36 -5.84 -9.93
C ARG A 63 -2.86 -4.96 -11.08
#